data_AF-A0A7J2HQC1-F1
#
_entry.id   AF-A0A7J2HQC1-F1
#
_cell.length_a   1.000
_cell.length_b   1.000
_cell.length_c   1.000
_cell.angle_alpha   90.00
_cell.angle_beta   90.00
_cell.angle_gamma   90.00
#
_symmetry.space_group_name_H-M   'P 1'
#
loop_
_entity.id
_entity.type
_entity.pdbx_description
1 polymer ?
#
loop_
_entity_poly.entity_id
_entity_poly.type
_entity_poly.pdbx_seq_one_letter_code
_entity_poly.pdbx_strand_id
1 'polypeptide(L)'
;MDSKRLVHEVFEEGSAARVPIHVEAEDKRYEYVLGDVLGVGTRISDWRDFYLKGGPFARGNGVSLSEWADSLDIDAYDWPDIDEAVNMAVLKYREKVLRIGVDR
;
A
#
# COMPACT_ATOMS: atom_id res chain seq x y z
N MET A 1 -14.54 14.88 20.92
CA MET A 1 -13.62 15.77 20.18
C MET A 1 -13.48 15.18 18.80
N ASP A 2 -13.63 15.96 17.74
CA ASP A 2 -13.63 15.44 16.36
C ASP A 2 -12.18 15.34 15.85
N SER A 3 -11.69 14.11 15.65
CA SER A 3 -10.33 13.84 15.15
C SER A 3 -10.06 14.48 13.79
N LYS A 4 -11.08 14.64 12.92
CA LYS A 4 -10.90 15.34 11.63
C LYS A 4 -10.57 16.80 11.84
N ARG A 5 -11.23 17.42 12.81
CA ARG A 5 -10.98 18.83 13.16
C ARG A 5 -9.57 18.99 13.73
N LEU A 6 -9.14 18.08 14.60
CA LEU A 6 -7.80 18.09 15.17
C LEU A 6 -6.71 18.03 14.09
N VAL A 7 -6.87 17.13 13.11
CA VAL A 7 -5.92 17.00 11.99
C VAL A 7 -5.93 18.25 11.11
N HIS A 8 -7.11 18.79 10.81
CA HIS A 8 -7.25 20.03 10.03
C HIS A 8 -6.56 21.22 10.71
N GLU A 9 -6.80 21.42 12.01
CA GLU A 9 -6.16 22.48 12.83
C GLU A 9 -4.62 22.41 12.68
N VAL A 10 -4.01 21.23 12.77
CA VAL A 10 -2.55 21.08 12.59
C VAL A 10 -2.08 21.49 11.19
N PHE A 11 -2.75 21.04 10.12
CA PHE A 11 -2.28 21.27 8.76
C PHE A 11 -2.54 22.70 8.26
N GLU A 12 -3.67 23.29 8.61
CA GLU A 12 -4.06 24.62 8.13
C GLU A 12 -3.61 25.74 9.06
N GLU A 13 -3.62 25.51 10.37
CA GLU A 13 -3.36 26.55 11.37
C GLU A 13 -1.98 26.40 12.04
N GLY A 14 -1.29 25.28 11.79
CA GLY A 14 0.03 25.00 12.36
C GLY A 14 0.01 24.68 13.87
N SER A 15 -1.17 24.55 14.46
CA SER A 15 -1.34 24.23 15.88
C SER A 15 -2.70 23.56 16.13
N ALA A 16 -2.78 22.73 17.17
CA ALA A 16 -4.03 22.10 17.60
C ALA A 16 -4.03 21.93 19.12
N ALA A 17 -5.20 21.69 19.71
CA ALA A 17 -5.36 21.52 21.15
C ALA A 17 -4.54 20.35 21.72
N ARG A 18 -4.17 19.37 20.88
CA ARG A 18 -3.17 18.33 21.18
C ARG A 18 -2.58 17.77 19.89
N VAL A 19 -1.44 17.07 20.01
CA VAL A 19 -0.81 16.34 18.89
C VAL A 19 -1.73 15.19 18.43
N PRO A 20 -2.03 15.07 17.12
CA PRO A 20 -2.74 13.91 16.56
C PRO A 20 -1.94 12.63 16.75
N ILE A 21 -2.63 11.54 17.09
CA ILE A 21 -2.00 10.23 17.31
C ILE A 21 -2.35 9.31 16.13
N HIS A 22 -1.34 8.71 15.52
CA HIS A 22 -1.53 7.61 14.57
C HIS A 22 -1.35 6.28 15.31
N VAL A 23 -2.36 5.42 15.22
CA VAL A 23 -2.30 4.04 15.72
C VAL A 23 -2.25 3.12 14.51
N GLU A 24 -1.22 2.28 14.43
CA GLU A 24 -1.08 1.27 13.37
C GLU A 24 -1.53 -0.09 13.92
N ALA A 25 -2.46 -0.74 13.22
CA ALA A 25 -3.04 -2.02 13.62
C ALA A 25 -3.31 -2.87 12.38
N GLU A 26 -3.40 -4.19 12.57
CA GLU A 26 -3.71 -5.09 11.45
C GLU A 26 -5.10 -4.80 10.85
N ASP A 27 -6.04 -4.36 11.68
CA ASP A 27 -7.39 -3.98 11.27
C ASP A 27 -7.58 -2.45 11.36
N LYS A 28 -7.88 -1.86 10.20
CA LYS A 28 -8.12 -0.42 10.00
C LYS A 28 -9.27 0.15 10.84
N ARG A 29 -10.18 -0.70 11.33
CA ARG A 29 -11.22 -0.27 12.27
C ARG A 29 -10.64 0.14 13.62
N TYR A 30 -9.60 -0.56 14.10
CA TYR A 30 -8.93 -0.18 15.35
C TYR A 30 -8.08 1.08 15.16
N GLU A 31 -7.38 1.21 14.03
CA GLU A 31 -6.66 2.45 13.72
C GLU A 31 -7.61 3.66 13.72
N TYR A 32 -8.79 3.49 13.10
CA TYR A 32 -9.82 4.53 13.04
C TYR A 32 -10.43 4.86 14.41
N VAL A 33 -10.66 3.86 15.28
CA VAL A 33 -11.27 4.07 16.60
C VAL A 33 -10.27 4.62 17.62
N LEU A 34 -9.00 4.21 17.54
CA LEU A 34 -7.98 4.51 18.54
C LEU A 34 -7.06 5.68 18.15
N GLY A 35 -7.01 6.04 16.86
CA GLY A 35 -6.18 7.11 16.33
C GLY A 35 -6.98 8.30 15.80
N ASP A 36 -6.27 9.40 15.56
CA ASP A 36 -6.80 10.59 14.90
C ASP A 36 -6.55 10.59 13.38
N VAL A 37 -5.61 9.77 12.93
CA VAL A 37 -5.18 9.63 11.54
C VAL A 37 -5.36 8.18 11.13
N LEU A 38 -5.89 7.96 9.94
CA LEU A 38 -6.00 6.64 9.34
C LEU A 38 -5.01 6.51 8.18
N GLY A 39 -4.01 5.65 8.33
CA GLY A 39 -3.08 5.33 7.26
C GLY A 39 -3.73 4.40 6.23
N VAL A 40 -4.04 4.91 5.03
CA VAL A 40 -4.43 4.05 3.91
C VAL A 40 -3.31 4.03 2.89
N GLY A 41 -2.82 2.83 2.59
CA GLY A 41 -1.88 2.59 1.49
C GLY A 41 -2.50 1.67 0.45
N THR A 42 -2.08 1.86 -0.79
CA THR A 42 -2.31 0.92 -1.89
C THR A 42 -0.97 0.36 -2.34
N ARG A 43 -0.96 -0.91 -2.72
CA ARG A 43 0.21 -1.55 -3.34
C ARG A 43 -0.19 -1.95 -4.75
N ILE A 44 0.75 -1.89 -5.68
CA ILE A 44 0.57 -2.46 -7.02
C ILE A 44 0.36 -3.96 -6.83
N SER A 45 -0.85 -4.43 -7.12
CA SER A 45 -1.27 -5.81 -6.82
C SER A 45 -0.45 -6.83 -7.58
N ASP A 46 0.03 -6.46 -8.76
CA ASP A 46 0.70 -7.37 -9.69
C ASP A 46 2.09 -7.74 -9.16
N TRP A 47 2.65 -6.91 -8.28
CA TRP A 47 3.91 -7.17 -7.58
C TRP A 47 3.75 -8.11 -6.38
N ARG A 48 2.53 -8.44 -5.97
CA ARG A 48 2.30 -9.29 -4.80
C ARG A 48 2.79 -10.73 -5.03
N ASP A 49 2.65 -11.21 -6.26
CA ASP A 49 3.18 -12.51 -6.67
C ASP A 49 4.72 -12.54 -6.69
N PHE A 50 5.36 -11.39 -6.91
CA PHE A 50 6.81 -11.25 -6.79
C PHE A 50 7.29 -11.54 -5.37
N TYR A 51 6.61 -10.99 -4.37
CA TYR A 51 6.96 -11.19 -2.96
C TYR A 51 6.65 -12.61 -2.45
N LEU A 52 5.63 -13.28 -3.00
CA LEU A 52 5.20 -14.60 -2.53
C LEU A 52 5.92 -15.74 -3.23
N LYS A 53 6.12 -15.63 -4.55
CA LYS A 53 6.66 -16.72 -5.38
C LYS A 53 8.08 -16.43 -5.88
N GLY A 54 8.64 -15.26 -5.57
CA GLY A 54 9.86 -14.74 -6.20
C GLY A 54 9.61 -14.12 -7.59
N GLY A 55 8.35 -14.08 -8.03
CA GLY A 55 7.94 -13.53 -9.31
C GLY A 55 8.33 -14.42 -10.49
N PRO A 56 8.28 -13.89 -11.73
CA PRO A 56 8.68 -14.60 -12.93
C PRO A 56 10.17 -14.99 -12.95
N PHE A 57 10.99 -14.35 -12.12
CA PHE A 57 12.43 -14.55 -12.06
C PHE A 57 12.89 -15.37 -10.85
N ALA A 58 11.98 -16.10 -10.20
CA ALA A 58 12.33 -16.91 -9.04
C ALA A 58 13.41 -17.96 -9.39
N ARG A 59 14.47 -18.03 -8.59
CA ARG A 59 15.52 -19.03 -8.79
C ARG A 59 14.99 -20.43 -8.49
N GLY A 60 15.09 -21.32 -9.49
CA GLY A 60 14.70 -22.73 -9.35
C GLY A 60 15.58 -23.51 -8.37
N ASN A 61 15.04 -24.60 -7.83
CA ASN A 61 15.78 -25.48 -6.94
C ASN A 61 16.96 -26.13 -7.67
N GLY A 62 18.14 -26.10 -7.04
CA GLY A 62 19.35 -26.72 -7.58
C GLY A 62 20.07 -25.90 -8.67
N VAL A 63 19.56 -24.72 -9.05
CA VAL A 63 20.23 -23.81 -9.98
C VAL A 63 21.26 -22.98 -9.22
N SER A 64 22.50 -22.93 -9.71
CA SER A 64 23.53 -22.07 -9.11
C SER A 64 23.19 -20.58 -9.30
N LEU A 65 23.81 -19.71 -8.51
CA LEU A 65 23.56 -18.27 -8.61
C LEU A 65 23.99 -17.71 -9.99
N SER A 66 25.12 -18.16 -10.52
CA SER A 66 25.63 -17.73 -11.83
C SER A 66 24.72 -18.18 -12.97
N GLU A 67 24.34 -19.47 -12.99
CA GLU A 67 23.45 -20.00 -14.02
C GLU A 67 22.08 -19.31 -14.01
N TRP A 68 21.56 -19.02 -12.82
CA TRP A 68 20.33 -18.26 -12.69
C TRP A 68 20.49 -16.83 -13.24
N ALA A 69 21.53 -16.12 -12.82
CA ALA A 69 21.77 -14.75 -13.28
C ALA A 69 21.95 -14.65 -14.80
N ASP A 70 22.67 -15.60 -15.40
CA ASP A 70 22.90 -15.66 -16.85
C ASP A 70 21.61 -16.00 -17.63
N SER A 71 20.62 -16.61 -16.98
CA SER A 71 19.32 -16.96 -17.59
C SER A 71 18.28 -15.84 -17.53
N LEU A 72 18.54 -14.76 -16.79
CA LEU A 72 17.58 -13.68 -16.60
C LEU A 72 17.50 -12.80 -17.86
N ASP A 73 16.33 -12.82 -18.50
CA ASP A 73 15.93 -11.84 -19.49
C ASP A 73 14.76 -11.03 -18.93
N ILE A 74 15.07 -9.82 -18.45
CA ILE A 74 14.11 -8.93 -17.81
C ILE A 74 13.08 -8.44 -18.83
N ASP A 75 13.51 -8.19 -20.07
CA ASP A 75 12.69 -7.59 -21.12
C ASP A 75 11.77 -8.63 -21.79
N ALA A 76 12.06 -9.93 -21.64
CA ALA A 76 11.18 -11.01 -22.07
C ALA A 76 9.91 -11.15 -21.22
N TYR A 77 9.87 -10.57 -20.02
CA TYR A 77 8.67 -10.58 -19.21
C TYR A 77 7.69 -9.50 -19.68
N ASP A 78 6.42 -9.88 -19.80
CA ASP A 78 5.33 -8.98 -20.16
C ASP A 78 4.99 -8.08 -18.97
N TRP A 79 5.79 -7.02 -18.80
CA TRP A 79 5.59 -6.05 -17.74
C TRP A 79 4.27 -5.32 -17.95
N PRO A 80 3.49 -5.10 -16.88
CA PRO A 80 2.28 -4.30 -16.99
C PRO A 80 2.64 -2.88 -17.42
N ASP A 81 1.76 -2.28 -18.22
CA ASP A 81 1.88 -0.86 -18.55
C ASP A 81 1.88 -0.02 -17.27
N ILE A 82 2.79 0.95 -17.22
CA ILE A 82 3.03 1.75 -16.01
C ILE A 82 1.78 2.57 -15.67
N ASP A 83 1.16 3.19 -16.66
CA ASP A 83 -0.02 4.04 -16.44
C ASP A 83 -1.21 3.18 -16.02
N GLU A 84 -1.39 2.00 -16.63
CA GLU A 84 -2.41 1.04 -16.22
C GLU A 84 -2.19 0.56 -14.77
N ALA A 85 -0.96 0.17 -14.41
CA ALA A 85 -0.63 -0.30 -13.07
C ALA A 85 -0.89 0.78 -12.00
N VAL A 86 -0.52 2.03 -12.29
CA VAL A 86 -0.77 3.18 -11.41
C VAL A 86 -2.27 3.45 -11.29
N ASN A 87 -2.99 3.49 -12.42
CA ASN A 87 -4.44 3.70 -12.43
C ASN A 87 -5.17 2.63 -11.60
N MET A 88 -4.81 1.36 -11.79
CA MET A 88 -5.39 0.26 -11.02
C MET A 88 -5.09 0.35 -9.52
N ALA A 89 -3.87 0.77 -9.15
CA ALA A 89 -3.52 0.98 -7.74
C ALA A 89 -4.35 2.09 -7.11
N VAL A 90 -4.57 3.21 -7.81
CA VAL A 90 -5.40 4.34 -7.36
C VAL A 90 -6.89 3.96 -7.27
N LEU A 91 -7.41 3.20 -8.24
CA LEU A 91 -8.80 2.70 -8.19
C LEU A 91 -9.02 1.81 -6.97
N LYS A 92 -8.14 0.83 -6.75
CA LYS A 92 -8.20 -0.06 -5.56
C LYS A 92 -8.05 0.71 -4.25
N TYR A 93 -7.22 1.76 -4.23
CA TYR A 93 -7.12 2.67 -3.09
C TYR A 93 -8.48 3.31 -2.78
N ARG A 94 -9.12 3.90 -3.79
CA ARG A 94 -10.42 4.57 -3.64
C ARG A 94 -11.50 3.61 -3.14
N GLU A 95 -11.59 2.42 -3.73
CA GLU A 95 -12.52 1.37 -3.26
C GLU A 95 -12.30 1.00 -1.79
N LYS A 96 -11.04 0.87 -1.37
CA LYS A 96 -10.69 0.55 0.02
C LYS A 96 -11.11 1.67 0.97
N VAL A 97 -10.82 2.93 0.62
CA VAL A 97 -11.22 4.12 1.40
C VAL A 97 -12.74 4.20 1.50
N LEU A 98 -13.46 4.05 0.38
CA LEU A 98 -14.92 4.12 0.34
C LEU A 98 -15.57 3.06 1.23
N ARG A 99 -15.09 1.81 1.18
CA ARG A 99 -15.61 0.73 2.02
C ARG A 99 -15.45 1.00 3.52
N ILE A 100 -14.33 1.56 3.95
CA ILE A 100 -14.14 1.98 5.36
C ILE A 100 -15.13 3.08 5.74
N GLY A 101 -15.53 3.93 4.79
CA GLY A 101 -16.51 5.01 5.01
C GLY A 101 -17.98 4.61 4.89
N VAL A 102 -18.30 3.44 4.30
CA VAL A 102 -19.67 2.96 4.01
C VAL A 102 -20.23 2.06 5.12
N ASP A 103 -19.40 1.41 5.95
CA ASP A 103 -19.83 0.68 7.17
C ASP A 103 -20.26 1.64 8.32
N ARG A 104 -20.91 2.76 7.97
CA ARG A 104 -21.45 3.76 8.89
C ARG A 104 -22.91 3.54 9.20
#